data_AF-A0A137NVW5-F1
#
_entry.id   AF-A0A137NVW5-F1
#
_cell.length_a   1.000
_cell.length_b   1.000
_cell.length_c   1.000
_cell.angle_alpha   90.00
_cell.angle_beta   90.00
_cell.angle_gamma   90.00
#
_symmetry.space_group_name_H-M   'P 1'
#
loop_
_entity.id
_entity.type
_entity.pdbx_description
1 polymer ?
#
loop_
_entity_poly.entity_id
_entity_poly.type
_entity_poly.pdbx_seq_one_letter_code
_entity_poly.pdbx_strand_id
1 'polypeptide(L)'
;MTYFNIHEIDWAFILTLKEFRAYLSINEKAQLSTLNKVCSIKLRPIIFKSIKLGLNTIKYTAYNNYSCKGVSSLDQRLLNFNSKCSKVKFYVNYLTIDTFYNICKLPSIHNILPNLTCIKILKNTIYLSAIASSFAKLENLKVLELENITFLSFQSTSGSEALLKLPGSLTTLNLKECYMINNSMANGPYKGAYNYSNETISKKCFDMMDHYLPNIISYSISGYDSSCNQRLIDFVYRNPTLKTMTLSKCTFDSQTLDFISGNSNKVNFVLAIS
;
A
#
# COMPACT_ATOMS: atom_id res chain seq x y z
N MET A 1 51.05 20.48 3.52
CA MET A 1 50.01 19.57 3.00
C MET A 1 50.40 18.16 3.34
N THR A 2 49.74 17.52 4.29
CA THR A 2 49.93 16.09 4.57
C THR A 2 49.27 15.28 3.46
N TYR A 3 50.06 14.50 2.73
CA TYR A 3 49.55 13.56 1.73
C TYR A 3 48.80 12.44 2.46
N PHE A 4 47.51 12.31 2.19
CA PHE A 4 46.70 11.20 2.69
C PHE A 4 47.05 9.94 1.89
N ASN A 5 47.68 8.95 2.54
CA ASN A 5 47.94 7.66 1.91
C ASN A 5 46.64 6.83 1.88
N ILE A 6 46.05 6.70 0.70
CA ILE A 6 44.77 6.00 0.50
C ILE A 6 44.84 4.50 0.87
N HIS A 7 46.04 3.92 0.90
CA HIS A 7 46.28 2.52 1.20
C HIS A 7 46.33 2.21 2.70
N GLU A 8 46.46 3.23 3.55
CA GLU A 8 46.43 3.09 5.03
C GLU A 8 45.01 3.20 5.60
N ILE A 9 44.03 3.54 4.75
CA ILE A 9 42.64 3.68 5.16
C ILE A 9 42.03 2.29 5.33
N ASP A 10 41.52 2.00 6.53
CA ASP A 10 40.66 0.84 6.77
C ASP A 10 39.29 1.08 6.11
N TRP A 11 39.22 0.77 4.82
CA TRP A 11 38.00 0.88 4.04
C TRP A 11 36.87 0.03 4.61
N ALA A 12 37.15 -1.12 5.25
CA ALA A 12 36.12 -1.93 5.86
C ALA A 12 35.47 -1.20 7.05
N PHE A 13 36.25 -0.49 7.86
CA PHE A 13 35.73 0.38 8.91
C PHE A 13 34.92 1.53 8.34
N ILE A 14 35.47 2.30 7.38
CA ILE A 14 34.81 3.45 6.75
C ILE A 14 33.45 3.07 6.15
N LEU A 15 33.38 1.94 5.43
CA LEU A 15 32.15 1.44 4.83
C LEU A 15 31.07 1.04 5.86
N THR A 16 31.43 0.87 7.13
CA THR A 16 30.47 0.58 8.20
C THR A 16 29.97 1.83 8.95
N LEU A 17 30.60 3.00 8.74
CA LEU A 17 30.16 4.26 9.32
C LEU A 17 28.76 4.62 8.82
N LYS A 18 27.93 5.19 9.68
CA LYS A 18 26.53 5.49 9.35
C LYS A 18 26.45 6.64 8.35
N GLU A 19 27.33 7.61 8.53
CA GLU A 19 27.50 8.84 7.77
C GLU A 19 27.85 8.50 6.31
N PHE A 20 28.87 7.67 6.10
CA PHE A 20 29.28 7.24 4.77
C PHE A 20 28.15 6.46 4.06
N ARG A 21 27.52 5.51 4.77
CA ARG A 21 26.42 4.71 4.22
C ARG A 21 25.20 5.55 3.83
N ALA A 22 25.00 6.74 4.39
CA ALA A 22 23.88 7.61 4.03
C ALA A 22 23.98 8.07 2.56
N TYR A 23 25.18 8.24 2.03
CA TYR A 23 25.43 8.70 0.66
C TYR A 23 25.31 7.61 -0.42
N LEU A 24 25.30 6.33 -0.02
CA LEU A 24 25.24 5.21 -0.96
C LEU A 24 23.80 4.91 -1.39
N SER A 25 23.62 4.61 -2.68
CA SER A 25 22.40 4.03 -3.23
C SER A 25 22.13 2.63 -2.65
N ILE A 26 20.90 2.15 -2.83
CA ILE A 26 20.51 0.80 -2.39
C ILE A 26 21.31 -0.30 -3.10
N ASN A 27 21.67 -0.08 -4.37
CA ASN A 27 22.44 -1.03 -5.18
C ASN A 27 23.89 -1.10 -4.72
N GLU A 28 24.50 0.05 -4.42
CA GLU A 28 25.85 0.10 -3.85
C GLU A 28 25.87 -0.56 -2.46
N LYS A 29 24.88 -0.28 -1.60
CA LYS A 29 24.72 -0.99 -0.32
C LYS A 29 24.60 -2.49 -0.50
N ALA A 30 23.85 -2.95 -1.51
CA ALA A 30 23.73 -4.38 -1.81
C ALA A 30 25.07 -4.98 -2.24
N GLN A 31 25.83 -4.32 -3.11
CA GLN A 31 27.17 -4.76 -3.49
C GLN A 31 28.14 -4.78 -2.30
N LEU A 32 28.13 -3.74 -1.45
CA LEU A 32 28.94 -3.72 -0.24
C LEU A 32 28.60 -4.87 0.71
N SER A 33 27.34 -5.27 0.77
CA SER A 33 26.89 -6.37 1.63
C SER A 33 27.47 -7.74 1.22
N THR A 34 28.00 -7.86 0.00
CA THR A 34 28.66 -9.08 -0.49
C THR A 34 30.15 -9.11 -0.22
N LEU A 35 30.77 -8.00 0.18
CA LEU A 35 32.23 -7.92 0.41
C LEU A 35 32.68 -8.74 1.62
N ASN A 36 31.95 -8.66 2.74
CA ASN A 36 32.27 -9.44 3.94
C ASN A 36 31.06 -9.63 4.87
N LYS A 37 31.20 -10.53 5.86
CA LYS A 37 30.15 -10.90 6.82
C LYS A 37 29.67 -9.71 7.68
N VAL A 38 30.57 -8.83 8.11
CA VAL A 38 30.24 -7.67 8.95
C VAL A 38 29.36 -6.69 8.18
N CYS A 39 29.75 -6.36 6.94
CA CYS A 39 28.96 -5.53 6.02
C CYS A 39 27.59 -6.18 5.76
N SER A 40 27.54 -7.49 5.50
CA SER A 40 26.28 -8.21 5.29
C SER A 40 25.32 -8.05 6.48
N ILE A 41 25.81 -8.28 7.71
CA ILE A 41 24.99 -8.17 8.93
C ILE A 41 24.52 -6.73 9.15
N LYS A 42 25.42 -5.74 9.02
CA LYS A 42 25.08 -4.32 9.27
C LYS A 42 24.19 -3.71 8.18
N LEU A 43 24.26 -4.19 6.94
CA LEU A 43 23.52 -3.63 5.80
C LEU A 43 22.20 -4.33 5.54
N ARG A 44 22.03 -5.61 5.92
CA ARG A 44 20.80 -6.37 5.68
C ARG A 44 19.53 -5.63 6.17
N PRO A 45 19.48 -5.07 7.40
CA PRO A 45 18.28 -4.33 7.84
C PRO A 45 17.97 -3.10 6.98
N ILE A 46 18.99 -2.47 6.42
CA ILE A 46 18.87 -1.26 5.60
C ILE A 46 18.39 -1.64 4.19
N ILE A 47 18.98 -2.69 3.61
CA ILE A 47 18.67 -3.17 2.25
C ILE A 47 17.24 -3.69 2.18
N PHE A 48 16.83 -4.49 3.16
CA PHE A 48 15.52 -5.13 3.17
C PHE A 48 14.46 -4.35 3.94
N LYS A 49 14.74 -3.10 4.31
CA LYS A 49 13.76 -2.22 4.98
C LYS A 49 12.48 -2.07 4.16
N SER A 50 12.62 -1.95 2.85
CA SER A 50 11.53 -1.75 1.91
C SER A 50 11.54 -2.81 0.81
N ILE A 51 10.38 -3.40 0.55
CA ILE A 51 10.16 -4.29 -0.60
C ILE A 51 9.21 -3.61 -1.59
N LYS A 52 9.62 -3.58 -2.86
CA LYS A 52 8.76 -3.16 -3.97
C LYS A 52 8.43 -4.38 -4.83
N LEU A 53 7.15 -4.73 -4.89
CA LEU A 53 6.60 -5.76 -5.76
C LEU A 53 5.95 -5.09 -6.95
N GLY A 54 6.34 -5.47 -8.16
CA GLY A 54 5.74 -4.97 -9.39
C GLY A 54 6.15 -5.87 -10.55
N LEU A 55 5.36 -5.89 -11.61
CA LEU A 55 5.76 -6.55 -12.85
C LEU A 55 6.46 -5.53 -13.74
N ASN A 56 7.56 -5.94 -14.36
CA ASN A 56 8.13 -5.16 -15.46
C ASN A 56 7.12 -5.18 -16.61
N THR A 57 6.56 -4.02 -16.94
CA THR A 57 5.45 -3.81 -17.89
C THR A 57 5.68 -4.49 -19.24
N ILE A 58 6.94 -4.59 -19.69
CA ILE A 58 7.35 -5.24 -20.94
C ILE A 58 6.94 -6.72 -21.00
N LYS A 59 6.85 -7.40 -19.85
CA LYS A 59 6.48 -8.83 -19.80
C LYS A 59 4.96 -9.06 -19.71
N TYR A 60 4.17 -8.05 -19.36
CA TYR A 60 2.74 -8.23 -19.12
C TYR A 60 1.92 -8.23 -20.42
N THR A 61 2.29 -7.41 -21.39
CA THR A 61 1.68 -7.43 -22.74
C THR A 61 1.88 -8.79 -23.42
N ALA A 62 3.03 -9.44 -23.20
CA ALA A 62 3.26 -10.81 -23.65
C ALA A 62 2.41 -11.84 -22.89
N TYR A 63 2.30 -11.73 -21.56
CA TYR A 63 1.54 -12.70 -20.73
C TYR A 63 0.03 -12.68 -20.99
N ASN A 64 -0.56 -11.55 -21.40
CA ASN A 64 -1.98 -11.50 -21.80
C ASN A 64 -2.26 -12.23 -23.13
N ASN A 65 -1.24 -12.44 -23.97
CA ASN A 65 -1.36 -13.16 -25.24
C ASN A 65 -1.07 -14.67 -25.11
N TYR A 66 -0.48 -15.12 -23.99
CA TYR A 66 -0.23 -16.54 -23.76
C TYR A 66 -1.30 -17.16 -22.86
N SER A 67 -2.04 -18.09 -23.46
CA SER A 67 -2.93 -19.06 -22.81
C SER A 67 -2.41 -19.59 -21.46
N CYS A 68 -3.36 -20.01 -20.61
CA CYS A 68 -3.24 -20.52 -19.24
C CYS A 68 -2.19 -21.62 -18.93
N LYS A 69 -1.23 -21.92 -19.82
CA LYS A 69 -0.13 -22.88 -19.59
C LYS A 69 1.01 -22.31 -18.71
N GLY A 70 1.01 -21.01 -18.41
CA GLY A 70 2.03 -20.35 -17.58
C GLY A 70 1.81 -20.38 -16.06
N VAL A 71 0.71 -20.98 -15.58
CA VAL A 71 0.28 -20.97 -14.16
C VAL A 71 1.33 -21.59 -13.23
N SER A 72 1.97 -22.68 -13.65
CA SER A 72 3.00 -23.39 -12.87
C SER A 72 4.23 -22.52 -12.55
N SER A 73 4.67 -21.69 -13.49
CA SER A 73 5.86 -20.84 -13.32
C SER A 73 5.66 -19.71 -12.31
N LEU A 74 4.43 -19.21 -12.17
CA LEU A 74 4.10 -18.09 -11.31
C LEU A 74 3.91 -18.57 -9.86
N ASP A 75 3.28 -19.73 -9.68
CA ASP A 75 3.10 -20.35 -8.37
C ASP A 75 4.46 -20.78 -7.79
N GLN A 76 5.37 -21.28 -8.62
CA GLN A 76 6.75 -21.57 -8.19
C GLN A 76 7.53 -20.29 -7.84
N ARG A 77 7.30 -19.17 -8.55
CA ARG A 77 7.87 -17.87 -8.18
C ARG A 77 7.34 -17.35 -6.85
N LEU A 78 6.07 -17.60 -6.52
CA LEU A 78 5.48 -17.23 -5.23
C LEU A 78 5.99 -18.10 -4.09
N LEU A 79 6.11 -19.41 -4.29
CA LEU A 79 6.76 -20.31 -3.32
C LEU A 79 8.20 -19.86 -3.06
N ASN A 80 8.93 -19.50 -4.12
CA ASN A 80 10.28 -18.95 -4.01
C ASN A 80 10.30 -17.57 -3.34
N PHE A 81 9.27 -16.75 -3.50
CA PHE A 81 9.16 -15.46 -2.82
C PHE A 81 8.99 -15.65 -1.32
N ASN A 82 8.08 -16.52 -0.89
CA ASN A 82 7.88 -16.82 0.53
C ASN A 82 9.14 -17.37 1.19
N SER A 83 9.79 -18.35 0.55
CA SER A 83 11.01 -18.96 1.09
C SER A 83 12.15 -17.95 1.20
N LYS A 84 12.31 -17.05 0.21
CA LYS A 84 13.32 -15.97 0.26
C LYS A 84 12.98 -14.89 1.29
N CYS A 85 11.72 -14.46 1.36
CA CYS A 85 11.27 -13.45 2.31
C CYS A 85 11.40 -13.92 3.76
N SER A 86 11.25 -15.22 4.04
CA SER A 86 11.39 -15.76 5.40
C SER A 86 12.69 -15.36 6.10
N LYS A 87 13.79 -15.19 5.35
CA LYS A 87 15.12 -14.82 5.86
C LYS A 87 15.27 -13.34 6.20
N VAL A 88 14.38 -12.50 5.67
CA VAL A 88 14.48 -11.03 5.75
C VAL A 88 13.23 -10.37 6.31
N LYS A 89 12.15 -11.13 6.53
CA LYS A 89 10.83 -10.61 6.94
C LYS A 89 10.84 -9.69 8.14
N PHE A 90 11.73 -9.92 9.10
CA PHE A 90 11.84 -9.12 10.32
C PHE A 90 12.37 -7.70 10.06
N TYR A 91 13.10 -7.49 8.97
CA TYR A 91 13.65 -6.20 8.58
C TYR A 91 12.68 -5.37 7.74
N VAL A 92 11.71 -6.02 7.10
CA VAL A 92 10.78 -5.37 6.17
C VAL A 92 9.69 -4.65 6.95
N ASN A 93 9.64 -3.33 6.82
CA ASN A 93 8.59 -2.50 7.43
C ASN A 93 7.86 -1.60 6.42
N TYR A 94 8.31 -1.55 5.16
CA TYR A 94 7.62 -0.90 4.05
C TYR A 94 7.38 -1.90 2.91
N LEU A 95 6.14 -1.95 2.43
CA LEU A 95 5.76 -2.73 1.25
C LEU A 95 5.11 -1.81 0.23
N THR A 96 5.63 -1.81 -1.00
CA THR A 96 4.99 -1.18 -2.15
C THR A 96 4.57 -2.26 -3.13
N ILE A 97 3.29 -2.28 -3.50
CA ILE A 97 2.73 -3.13 -4.55
C ILE A 97 2.35 -2.22 -5.72
N ASP A 98 3.19 -2.24 -6.75
CA ASP A 98 3.04 -1.44 -7.96
C ASP A 98 2.05 -2.10 -8.94
N THR A 99 1.79 -1.38 -10.03
CA THR A 99 0.94 -1.78 -11.16
C THR A 99 1.10 -3.24 -11.57
N PHE A 100 -0.04 -3.86 -11.93
CA PHE A 100 -0.14 -5.20 -12.53
C PHE A 100 0.30 -6.37 -11.64
N TYR A 101 0.67 -6.14 -10.38
CA TYR A 101 0.93 -7.24 -9.46
C TYR A 101 -0.37 -7.98 -9.13
N ASN A 102 -0.43 -9.29 -9.38
CA ASN A 102 -1.61 -10.09 -9.04
C ASN A 102 -1.68 -10.32 -7.52
N ILE A 103 -2.27 -9.36 -6.80
CA ILE A 103 -2.40 -9.41 -5.35
C ILE A 103 -3.23 -10.59 -4.86
N CYS A 104 -4.13 -11.13 -5.69
CA CYS A 104 -4.94 -12.30 -5.35
C CYS A 104 -4.08 -13.56 -5.17
N LYS A 105 -2.84 -13.54 -5.67
CA LYS A 105 -1.87 -14.61 -5.46
C LYS A 105 -0.91 -14.33 -4.30
N LEU A 106 -0.99 -13.17 -3.67
CA LEU A 106 -0.20 -12.87 -2.50
C LEU A 106 -0.76 -13.68 -1.33
N PRO A 107 0.05 -14.55 -0.69
CA PRO A 107 -0.37 -15.17 0.55
C PRO A 107 -0.66 -14.10 1.61
N SER A 108 -1.38 -14.50 2.65
CA SER A 108 -1.70 -13.65 3.79
C SER A 108 -0.50 -12.79 4.24
N ILE A 109 -0.55 -11.48 3.98
CA ILE A 109 0.61 -10.57 4.09
C ILE A 109 1.17 -10.58 5.51
N HIS A 110 0.29 -10.62 6.52
CA HIS A 110 0.65 -10.68 7.93
C HIS A 110 1.54 -11.89 8.28
N ASN A 111 1.41 -13.01 7.57
CA ASN A 111 2.25 -14.19 7.79
C ASN A 111 3.66 -14.03 7.17
N ILE A 112 3.76 -13.31 6.05
CA ILE A 112 5.02 -13.11 5.34
C ILE A 112 5.82 -11.98 5.97
N LEU A 113 5.16 -10.84 6.23
CA LEU A 113 5.77 -9.58 6.65
C LEU A 113 5.02 -9.02 7.87
N PRO A 114 5.22 -9.60 9.07
CA PRO A 114 4.46 -9.23 10.27
C PRO A 114 4.82 -7.83 10.82
N ASN A 115 5.99 -7.29 10.47
CA ASN A 115 6.50 -6.01 10.98
C ASN A 115 6.18 -4.83 10.07
N LEU A 116 5.24 -4.97 9.13
CA LEU A 116 4.87 -3.88 8.23
C LEU A 116 4.28 -2.71 9.00
N THR A 117 4.88 -1.55 8.79
CA THR A 117 4.44 -0.25 9.32
C THR A 117 3.81 0.60 8.23
N CYS A 118 4.14 0.34 6.97
CA CYS A 118 3.62 1.06 5.82
C CYS A 118 3.34 0.11 4.65
N ILE A 119 2.15 0.23 4.08
CA ILE A 119 1.75 -0.44 2.83
C ILE A 119 1.31 0.61 1.83
N LYS A 120 1.85 0.54 0.61
CA LYS A 120 1.44 1.33 -0.54
C LYS A 120 1.02 0.42 -1.68
N ILE A 121 -0.18 0.60 -2.22
CA ILE A 121 -0.68 -0.16 -3.37
C ILE A 121 -1.10 0.81 -4.46
N LEU A 122 -0.65 0.57 -5.69
CA LEU A 122 -0.85 1.46 -6.83
C LEU A 122 -1.53 0.71 -7.98
N LYS A 123 -2.58 1.29 -8.57
CA LYS A 123 -3.12 0.89 -9.89
C LYS A 123 -3.35 -0.62 -10.01
N ASN A 124 -4.05 -1.17 -9.04
CA ASN A 124 -4.36 -2.60 -8.96
C ASN A 124 -5.86 -2.84 -8.78
N THR A 125 -6.30 -4.00 -9.23
CA THR A 125 -7.64 -4.52 -8.97
C THR A 125 -7.55 -5.59 -7.89
N ILE A 126 -8.32 -5.44 -6.82
CA ILE A 126 -8.17 -6.26 -5.60
C ILE A 126 -9.50 -6.88 -5.21
N TYR A 127 -9.52 -8.19 -4.97
CA TYR A 127 -10.65 -8.83 -4.29
C TYR A 127 -10.66 -8.40 -2.83
N LEU A 128 -11.70 -7.68 -2.41
CA LEU A 128 -11.76 -7.09 -1.08
C LEU A 128 -11.63 -8.16 0.02
N SER A 129 -12.34 -9.28 -0.15
CA SER A 129 -12.31 -10.42 0.76
C SER A 129 -10.92 -11.05 0.91
N ALA A 130 -10.08 -11.01 -0.14
CA ALA A 130 -8.74 -11.60 -0.12
C ALA A 130 -7.77 -10.83 0.79
N ILE A 131 -7.97 -9.51 0.94
CA ILE A 131 -7.07 -8.65 1.73
C ILE A 131 -7.65 -8.22 3.07
N ALA A 132 -8.98 -8.19 3.22
CA ALA A 132 -9.65 -7.65 4.40
C ALA A 132 -9.20 -8.33 5.70
N SER A 133 -9.14 -9.67 5.70
CA SER A 133 -8.68 -10.45 6.86
C SER A 133 -7.19 -10.30 7.14
N SER A 134 -6.38 -10.02 6.11
CA SER A 134 -4.94 -9.85 6.25
C SER A 134 -4.57 -8.50 6.81
N PHE A 135 -5.24 -7.42 6.40
CA PHE A 135 -4.92 -6.07 6.87
C PHE A 135 -5.25 -5.89 8.35
N ALA A 136 -6.38 -6.44 8.80
CA ALA A 136 -6.78 -6.40 10.21
C ALA A 136 -5.74 -7.00 11.17
N LYS A 137 -4.93 -7.96 10.69
CA LYS A 137 -3.91 -8.67 11.48
C LYS A 137 -2.53 -8.00 11.46
N LEU A 138 -2.37 -6.88 10.77
CA LEU A 138 -1.10 -6.14 10.72
C LEU A 138 -1.02 -5.16 11.89
N GLU A 139 -0.75 -5.69 13.09
CA GLU A 139 -0.77 -4.92 14.35
C GLU A 139 0.18 -3.72 14.37
N ASN A 140 1.22 -3.71 13.54
CA ASN A 140 2.20 -2.62 13.47
C ASN A 140 1.92 -1.59 12.35
N LEU A 141 0.86 -1.78 11.55
CA LEU A 141 0.60 -0.96 10.38
C LEU A 141 0.14 0.44 10.76
N LYS A 142 0.97 1.44 10.50
CA LYS A 142 0.69 2.85 10.77
C LYS A 142 0.20 3.61 9.54
N VAL A 143 0.66 3.21 8.36
CA VAL A 143 0.38 3.92 7.10
C VAL A 143 -0.18 2.96 6.05
N LEU A 144 -1.33 3.32 5.48
CA LEU A 144 -1.92 2.64 4.34
C LEU A 144 -2.19 3.65 3.23
N GLU A 145 -1.53 3.46 2.09
CA GLU A 145 -1.71 4.27 0.88
C GLU A 145 -2.27 3.40 -0.25
N LEU A 146 -3.43 3.78 -0.77
CA LEU A 146 -4.11 3.13 -1.87
C LEU A 146 -4.33 4.18 -2.95
N GLU A 147 -3.74 3.98 -4.12
CA GLU A 147 -3.85 4.90 -5.26
C GLU A 147 -4.33 4.15 -6.50
N ASN A 148 -5.41 4.64 -7.10
CA ASN A 148 -6.03 4.12 -8.31
C ASN A 148 -6.41 2.64 -8.15
N ILE A 149 -6.99 2.29 -7.00
CA ILE A 149 -7.36 0.91 -6.66
C ILE A 149 -8.82 0.65 -7.04
N THR A 150 -9.06 -0.49 -7.70
CA THR A 150 -10.41 -1.00 -7.91
C THR A 150 -10.65 -2.22 -7.02
N PHE A 151 -11.44 -2.05 -5.98
CA PHE A 151 -11.93 -3.16 -5.17
C PHE A 151 -13.08 -3.86 -5.89
N LEU A 152 -13.05 -5.19 -5.84
CA LEU A 152 -14.10 -6.04 -6.39
C LEU A 152 -14.82 -6.76 -5.26
N SER A 153 -16.15 -6.72 -5.33
CA SER A 153 -17.09 -7.48 -4.49
C SER A 153 -18.01 -8.31 -5.40
N PHE A 154 -18.32 -9.54 -5.02
CA PHE A 154 -19.10 -10.50 -5.81
C PHE A 154 -20.44 -10.81 -5.12
N GLN A 155 -21.45 -11.30 -5.86
CA GLN A 155 -22.77 -11.57 -5.26
C GLN A 155 -22.76 -12.65 -4.17
N SER A 156 -21.83 -13.60 -4.23
CA SER A 156 -21.72 -14.70 -3.26
C SER A 156 -21.30 -14.24 -1.86
N THR A 157 -20.77 -13.02 -1.72
CA THR A 157 -20.58 -12.38 -0.41
C THR A 157 -21.91 -11.80 0.06
N SER A 158 -22.83 -12.68 0.46
CA SER A 158 -24.15 -12.31 0.97
C SER A 158 -24.04 -11.61 2.33
N GLY A 159 -24.42 -10.33 2.38
CA GLY A 159 -24.87 -9.63 3.58
C GLY A 159 -23.81 -9.32 4.64
N SER A 160 -23.44 -8.04 4.77
CA SER A 160 -22.60 -7.46 5.85
C SER A 160 -21.09 -7.75 5.87
N GLU A 161 -20.60 -8.71 5.08
CA GLU A 161 -19.19 -9.14 5.05
C GLU A 161 -18.56 -8.78 3.69
N ALA A 162 -17.47 -8.03 3.55
CA ALA A 162 -16.44 -7.62 4.48
C ALA A 162 -16.03 -6.17 4.19
N LEU A 163 -16.44 -5.23 5.04
CA LEU A 163 -15.78 -3.94 5.09
C LEU A 163 -14.28 -4.16 5.33
N LEU A 164 -13.44 -3.33 4.69
CA LEU A 164 -11.99 -3.40 4.88
C LEU A 164 -11.68 -3.11 6.36
N LYS A 165 -11.43 -4.15 7.14
CA LYS A 165 -11.05 -4.00 8.55
C LYS A 165 -9.58 -3.56 8.62
N LEU A 166 -9.35 -2.41 9.24
CA LEU A 166 -8.02 -1.84 9.43
C LEU A 166 -7.57 -2.05 10.88
N PRO A 167 -6.25 -2.23 11.11
CA PRO A 167 -5.73 -2.42 12.45
C PRO A 167 -5.82 -1.12 13.25
N GLY A 168 -5.99 -1.24 14.57
CA GLY A 168 -6.11 -0.08 15.46
C GLY A 168 -4.86 0.81 15.49
N SER A 169 -3.69 0.31 15.09
CA SER A 169 -2.44 1.07 15.03
C SER A 169 -2.35 2.06 13.86
N LEU A 170 -3.32 2.05 12.95
CA LEU A 170 -3.29 2.89 11.75
C LEU A 170 -3.47 4.37 12.11
N THR A 171 -2.47 5.18 11.73
CA THR A 171 -2.45 6.63 11.94
C THR A 171 -2.65 7.43 10.66
N THR A 172 -2.35 6.83 9.51
CA THR A 172 -2.44 7.50 8.21
C THR A 172 -3.14 6.60 7.20
N LEU A 173 -4.20 7.11 6.58
CA LEU A 173 -4.94 6.47 5.51
C LEU A 173 -5.06 7.41 4.32
N ASN A 174 -4.57 6.97 3.16
CA ASN A 174 -4.64 7.73 1.91
C ASN A 174 -5.36 6.92 0.85
N LEU A 175 -6.51 7.40 0.39
CA LEU A 175 -7.37 6.79 -0.61
C LEU A 175 -7.48 7.70 -1.83
N LYS A 176 -6.59 7.52 -2.81
CA LYS A 176 -6.57 8.32 -4.03
C LYS A 176 -7.21 7.54 -5.17
N GLU A 177 -8.27 8.08 -5.76
CA GLU A 177 -9.00 7.52 -6.91
C GLU A 177 -9.33 6.02 -6.73
N CYS A 178 -9.83 5.67 -5.54
CA CYS A 178 -10.22 4.31 -5.21
C CYS A 178 -11.70 4.09 -5.51
N TYR A 179 -12.05 2.91 -6.03
CA TYR A 179 -13.41 2.56 -6.41
C TYR A 179 -13.78 1.16 -5.94
N MET A 180 -15.05 0.95 -5.66
CA MET A 180 -15.65 -0.36 -5.44
C MET A 180 -16.52 -0.70 -6.64
N ILE A 181 -16.31 -1.90 -7.20
CA ILE A 181 -17.19 -2.50 -8.20
C ILE A 181 -17.89 -3.68 -7.55
N ASN A 182 -19.21 -3.61 -7.49
CA ASN A 182 -20.05 -4.77 -7.18
C ASN A 182 -20.37 -5.47 -8.49
N ASN A 183 -19.95 -6.72 -8.60
CA ASN A 183 -20.06 -7.51 -9.81
C ASN A 183 -21.17 -8.57 -9.67
N SER A 184 -21.89 -8.83 -10.75
CA SER A 184 -22.97 -9.82 -10.82
C SER A 184 -22.49 -11.26 -10.72
N MET A 185 -21.21 -11.51 -10.98
CA MET A 185 -20.67 -12.86 -10.91
C MET A 185 -20.73 -13.44 -9.49
N ALA A 186 -21.00 -14.74 -9.43
CA ALA A 186 -20.88 -15.51 -8.19
C ALA A 186 -19.41 -15.64 -7.74
N ASN A 187 -18.47 -15.76 -8.68
CA ASN A 187 -17.05 -15.97 -8.40
C ASN A 187 -16.16 -15.16 -9.35
N GLY A 188 -14.98 -14.77 -8.87
CA GLY A 188 -13.98 -14.09 -9.70
C GLY A 188 -13.33 -15.03 -10.71
N PRO A 189 -13.04 -14.58 -11.94
CA PRO A 189 -12.37 -15.37 -12.97
C PRO A 189 -10.87 -15.58 -12.69
N TYR A 190 -10.30 -15.03 -11.60
CA TYR A 190 -8.86 -15.05 -11.24
C TYR A 190 -7.90 -14.59 -12.35
N LYS A 191 -8.43 -13.85 -13.34
CA LYS A 191 -7.68 -13.30 -14.47
C LYS A 191 -7.35 -11.85 -14.18
N GLY A 192 -6.05 -11.53 -14.10
CA GLY A 192 -5.55 -10.17 -13.81
C GLY A 192 -5.94 -9.12 -14.87
N ALA A 193 -6.19 -9.56 -16.11
CA ALA A 193 -6.60 -8.70 -17.22
C ALA A 193 -8.09 -8.82 -17.58
N TYR A 194 -8.91 -9.41 -16.70
CA TYR A 194 -10.35 -9.48 -16.95
C TYR A 194 -10.97 -8.08 -16.85
N ASN A 195 -11.76 -7.69 -17.85
CA ASN A 195 -12.49 -6.43 -17.83
C ASN A 195 -13.78 -6.58 -17.01
N TYR A 196 -13.68 -6.32 -15.71
CA TYR A 196 -14.83 -6.37 -14.79
C TYR A 196 -15.91 -5.32 -15.07
N SER A 197 -15.61 -4.31 -15.89
CA SER A 197 -16.55 -3.22 -16.21
C SER A 197 -17.80 -3.71 -16.95
N ASN A 198 -17.67 -4.76 -17.76
CA ASN A 198 -18.78 -5.28 -18.57
C ASN A 198 -19.88 -5.94 -17.72
N GLU A 199 -19.54 -6.44 -16.53
CA GLU A 199 -20.42 -7.19 -15.62
C GLU A 199 -20.65 -6.41 -14.31
N THR A 200 -20.50 -5.09 -14.39
CA THR A 200 -20.62 -4.19 -13.23
C THR A 200 -22.09 -3.92 -12.93
N ILE A 201 -22.54 -4.32 -11.74
CA ILE A 201 -23.85 -3.91 -11.21
C ILE A 201 -23.79 -2.45 -10.77
N SER A 202 -22.72 -2.09 -10.06
CA SER A 202 -22.50 -0.71 -9.62
C SER A 202 -21.01 -0.42 -9.44
N LYS A 203 -20.64 0.82 -9.74
CA LYS A 203 -19.32 1.37 -9.45
C LYS A 203 -19.52 2.58 -8.55
N LYS A 204 -18.87 2.58 -7.39
CA LYS A 204 -18.93 3.69 -6.42
C LYS A 204 -17.52 4.09 -6.01
N CYS A 205 -17.34 5.33 -5.56
CA CYS A 205 -16.11 5.72 -4.88
C CYS A 205 -15.90 4.81 -3.67
N PHE A 206 -14.68 4.34 -3.46
CA PHE A 206 -14.32 3.62 -2.25
C PHE A 206 -13.80 4.62 -1.23
N ASP A 207 -14.61 4.84 -0.21
CA ASP A 207 -14.26 5.65 0.95
C ASP A 207 -14.41 4.83 2.24
N MET A 208 -13.95 5.42 3.35
CA MET A 208 -14.10 4.84 4.68
C MET A 208 -14.72 5.85 5.65
N MET A 209 -15.52 6.78 5.14
CA MET A 209 -16.09 7.88 5.93
C MET A 209 -17.11 7.39 6.97
N ASP A 210 -17.70 6.21 6.78
CA ASP A 210 -18.61 5.61 7.76
C ASP A 210 -17.89 4.87 8.91
N HIS A 211 -16.56 4.80 8.88
CA HIS A 211 -15.79 4.04 9.87
C HIS A 211 -15.33 4.90 11.04
N TYR A 212 -15.28 4.29 12.22
CA TYR A 212 -14.52 4.79 13.35
C TYR A 212 -13.09 4.24 13.29
N LEU A 213 -12.12 5.14 13.23
CA LEU A 213 -10.69 4.87 13.16
C LEU A 213 -10.01 5.58 14.34
N PRO A 214 -9.97 4.96 15.54
CA PRO A 214 -9.69 5.64 16.80
C PRO A 214 -8.35 6.40 16.84
N ASN A 215 -7.35 5.93 16.10
CA ASN A 215 -5.99 6.48 16.10
C ASN A 215 -5.63 7.23 14.81
N ILE A 216 -6.60 7.50 13.93
CA ILE A 216 -6.32 8.18 12.66
C ILE A 216 -5.91 9.64 12.92
N ILE A 217 -4.74 10.03 12.43
CA ILE A 217 -4.19 11.38 12.54
C ILE A 217 -4.30 12.09 11.19
N SER A 218 -4.08 11.37 10.10
CA SER A 218 -4.09 11.90 8.74
C SER A 218 -4.98 11.06 7.85
N TYR A 219 -5.95 11.71 7.20
CA TYR A 219 -6.83 11.08 6.22
C TYR A 219 -6.74 11.83 4.90
N SER A 220 -6.57 11.13 3.79
CA SER A 220 -6.57 11.71 2.45
C SER A 220 -7.54 10.95 1.57
N ILE A 221 -8.36 11.69 0.83
CA ILE A 221 -9.32 11.11 -0.11
C ILE A 221 -9.38 11.94 -1.39
N SER A 222 -9.64 11.28 -2.52
CA SER A 222 -9.85 11.97 -3.79
C SER A 222 -11.00 11.44 -4.63
N GLY A 223 -11.61 12.33 -5.42
CA GLY A 223 -12.55 11.95 -6.49
C GLY A 223 -13.95 11.56 -6.02
N TYR A 224 -14.44 12.16 -4.92
CA TYR A 224 -15.83 11.98 -4.48
C TYR A 224 -16.68 13.21 -4.83
N ASP A 225 -17.99 13.00 -4.99
CA ASP A 225 -18.96 14.04 -5.32
C ASP A 225 -19.69 14.60 -4.09
N SER A 226 -20.47 15.66 -4.28
CA SER A 226 -21.18 16.37 -3.24
C SER A 226 -22.21 15.52 -2.49
N SER A 227 -22.62 14.34 -3.00
CA SER A 227 -23.51 13.44 -2.26
C SER A 227 -22.85 12.84 -1.02
N CYS A 228 -21.52 12.86 -0.93
CA CYS A 228 -20.76 12.34 0.21
C CYS A 228 -20.46 13.41 1.29
N ASN A 229 -20.86 14.66 1.09
CA ASN A 229 -20.55 15.79 1.98
C ASN A 229 -20.95 15.57 3.44
N GLN A 230 -22.17 15.09 3.68
CA GLN A 230 -22.63 14.81 5.04
C GLN A 230 -21.77 13.72 5.72
N ARG A 231 -21.38 12.69 4.97
CA ARG A 231 -20.53 11.59 5.49
C ARG A 231 -19.14 12.09 5.85
N LEU A 232 -18.60 13.07 5.13
CA LEU A 232 -17.35 13.73 5.49
C LEU A 232 -17.46 14.47 6.83
N ILE A 233 -18.53 15.23 7.02
CA ILE A 233 -18.79 15.95 8.28
C ILE A 233 -18.88 14.95 9.44
N ASP A 234 -19.69 13.90 9.26
CA ASP A 234 -19.86 12.84 10.26
C ASP A 234 -18.54 12.11 10.56
N PHE A 235 -17.70 11.88 9.54
CA PHE A 235 -16.39 11.27 9.70
C PHE A 235 -15.48 12.12 10.61
N VAL A 236 -15.45 13.44 10.42
CA VAL A 236 -14.63 14.35 11.24
C VAL A 236 -15.10 14.37 12.69
N TYR A 237 -16.42 14.31 12.94
CA TYR A 237 -16.95 14.21 14.30
C TYR A 237 -16.65 12.86 14.94
N ARG A 238 -16.78 11.77 14.18
CA ARG A 238 -16.53 10.40 14.66
C ARG A 238 -15.06 10.14 15.00
N ASN A 239 -14.13 10.86 14.37
CA ASN A 239 -12.69 10.62 14.50
C ASN A 239 -11.98 11.82 15.17
N PRO A 240 -12.06 11.96 16.50
CA PRO A 240 -11.56 13.14 17.21
C PRO A 240 -10.04 13.30 17.20
N THR A 241 -9.29 12.24 16.88
CA THR A 241 -7.82 12.24 16.78
C THR A 241 -7.30 12.77 15.45
N LEU A 242 -8.18 12.97 14.46
CA LEU A 242 -7.84 13.49 13.14
C LEU A 242 -7.29 14.91 13.24
N LYS A 243 -6.10 15.13 12.69
CA LYS A 243 -5.41 16.44 12.66
C LYS A 243 -5.30 17.01 11.26
N THR A 244 -5.20 16.14 10.25
CA THR A 244 -5.04 16.56 8.86
C THR A 244 -6.01 15.80 7.98
N MET A 245 -6.74 16.54 7.14
CA MET A 245 -7.59 15.96 6.12
C MET A 245 -7.26 16.55 4.75
N THR A 246 -6.80 15.73 3.81
CA THR A 246 -6.51 16.16 2.44
C THR A 246 -7.66 15.76 1.53
N LEU A 247 -8.23 16.73 0.83
CA LEU A 247 -9.35 16.56 -0.09
C LEU A 247 -8.91 17.00 -1.48
N SER A 248 -9.04 16.13 -2.48
CA SER A 248 -8.60 16.41 -3.84
C SER A 248 -9.61 15.94 -4.87
N LYS A 249 -9.85 16.74 -5.92
CA LYS A 249 -10.88 16.45 -6.93
C LYS A 249 -12.26 16.17 -6.30
N CYS A 250 -12.64 16.96 -5.30
CA CYS A 250 -13.89 16.83 -4.56
C CYS A 250 -14.82 17.98 -4.92
N THR A 251 -16.14 17.73 -4.93
CA THR A 251 -17.14 18.80 -5.07
C THR A 251 -17.82 19.06 -3.72
N PHE A 252 -17.95 20.33 -3.35
CA PHE A 252 -18.47 20.76 -2.05
C PHE A 252 -19.71 21.64 -2.23
N ASP A 253 -20.70 21.45 -1.38
CA ASP A 253 -21.79 22.43 -1.20
C ASP A 253 -21.35 23.53 -0.23
N SER A 254 -22.16 24.59 -0.12
CA SER A 254 -21.87 25.72 0.77
C SER A 254 -21.75 25.29 2.23
N GLN A 255 -22.64 24.40 2.69
CA GLN A 255 -22.64 23.91 4.08
C GLN A 255 -21.33 23.21 4.44
N THR A 256 -20.76 22.45 3.51
CA THR A 256 -19.49 21.73 3.72
C THR A 256 -18.31 22.69 3.73
N LEU A 257 -18.32 23.72 2.88
CA LEU A 257 -17.30 24.77 2.89
C LEU A 257 -17.35 25.56 4.20
N ASP A 258 -18.54 25.93 4.67
CA ASP A 258 -18.73 26.59 5.95
C ASP A 258 -18.20 25.72 7.10
N PHE A 259 -18.53 24.42 7.10
CA PHE A 259 -18.01 23.45 8.06
C PHE A 259 -16.47 23.39 8.07
N ILE A 260 -15.85 23.27 6.89
CA ILE A 260 -14.39 23.23 6.73
C ILE A 260 -13.75 24.51 7.29
N SER A 261 -14.32 25.68 6.96
CA SER A 261 -13.82 26.96 7.44
C SER A 261 -13.89 27.08 8.96
N GLY A 262 -15.02 26.68 9.56
CA GLY A 262 -15.27 26.73 11.00
C GLY A 262 -14.47 25.71 11.82
N ASN A 263 -14.02 24.60 11.22
CA ASN A 263 -13.27 23.55 11.91
C ASN A 263 -11.76 23.56 11.62
N SER A 264 -11.26 24.56 10.92
CA SER A 264 -9.83 24.72 10.55
C SER A 264 -8.88 24.73 11.76
N ASN A 265 -9.36 25.17 12.93
CA ASN A 265 -8.58 25.14 14.19
C ASN A 265 -8.42 23.73 14.78
N LYS A 266 -9.33 22.80 14.45
CA LYS A 266 -9.32 21.41 14.95
C LYS A 266 -8.65 20.47 13.95
N VAL A 267 -8.99 20.62 12.67
CA VAL A 267 -8.48 19.79 11.58
C VAL A 267 -7.92 20.71 10.51
N ASN A 268 -6.65 20.50 10.15
CA ASN A 268 -6.04 21.15 9.02
C ASN A 268 -6.56 20.54 7.72
N PHE A 269 -7.48 21.22 7.06
CA PHE A 269 -8.01 20.82 5.76
C PHE A 269 -7.09 21.32 4.64
N VAL A 270 -6.56 20.38 3.84
CA VAL A 270 -5.75 20.66 2.66
C VAL A 270 -6.59 20.40 1.42
N LEU A 271 -7.02 21.47 0.75
CA LEU A 271 -7.77 21.38 -0.51
C LEU A 271 -6.77 21.39 -1.68
N ALA A 272 -6.58 20.24 -2.31
CA ALA A 272 -5.73 20.13 -3.50
C ALA A 272 -6.58 20.28 -4.75
N ILE A 273 -6.47 21.45 -5.39
CA ILE A 273 -7.06 21.76 -6.68
C ILE A 273 -6.10 21.22 -7.74
N SER A 274 -6.53 20.19 -8.48
CA SER A 274 -5.77 19.55 -9.56
C SER A 274 -6.61 19.44 -10.82
#